data_AF-A0A1M5Z2E4-F1
#
_entry.id   AF-A0A1M5Z2E4-F1
#
_cell.length_a   1.000
_cell.length_b   1.000
_cell.length_c   1.000
_cell.angle_alpha   90.00
_cell.angle_beta   90.00
_cell.angle_gamma   90.00
#
_symmetry.space_group_name_H-M   'P 1'
#
loop_
_entity.id
_entity.type
_entity.pdbx_description
1 polymer ?
#
loop_
_entity_poly.entity_id
_entity_poly.type
_entity_poly.pdbx_seq_one_letter_code
_entity_poly.pdbx_strand_id
1 'polypeptide(L)'
;MPVGDSMTIGSTGDHTWRYRLWRHLCGTYGGPFTLVGPRETLYDKATDTPTSYAYAEPDFPRGHLAGWGEGWQHMVPLIGEAVRRSKADVLLVSLGLIDLGFYTNAEQTAANARAFVAEARAARPRIRMVWLPVIPNIRAANDEPFATEVTLFNELLAKTAADLDEPASPILLASIPQTWDIDTDTYDGTHPNAAGEHQLASAFAEAMYQGWELGGEYERSS
;
A
#
# COMPACT_ATOMS: atom_id res chain seq x y z
N MET A 1 -3.57 8.79 1.58
CA MET A 1 -4.45 7.67 1.97
C MET A 1 -3.73 6.37 1.67
N PRO A 2 -3.29 5.64 2.70
CA PRO A 2 -2.86 4.26 2.56
C PRO A 2 -4.01 3.39 2.08
N VAL A 3 -3.77 2.59 1.05
CA VAL A 3 -4.74 1.64 0.48
C VAL A 3 -4.07 0.28 0.39
N GLY A 4 -4.68 -0.77 0.92
CA GLY A 4 -4.05 -2.09 0.85
C GLY A 4 -4.76 -3.22 1.55
N ASP A 5 -4.03 -4.32 1.72
CA ASP A 5 -4.50 -5.54 2.36
C ASP A 5 -4.04 -5.65 3.83
N SER A 6 -3.80 -6.88 4.31
CA SER A 6 -3.30 -7.18 5.65
C SER A 6 -1.97 -6.47 5.96
N MET A 7 -1.07 -6.33 4.98
CA MET A 7 0.22 -5.64 5.15
C MET A 7 0.04 -4.12 5.34
N THR A 8 -1.11 -3.57 4.96
CA THR A 8 -1.41 -2.14 5.15
C THR A 8 -2.20 -1.87 6.43
N ILE A 9 -3.23 -2.67 6.72
CA ILE A 9 -4.00 -2.51 7.97
C ILE A 9 -3.11 -2.77 9.20
N GLY A 10 -2.26 -3.81 9.17
CA GLY A 10 -1.50 -4.25 10.34
C GLY A 10 -2.39 -4.80 11.46
N SER A 11 -1.75 -5.20 12.56
CA SER A 11 -2.39 -5.81 13.72
C SER A 11 -2.29 -4.93 14.96
N THR A 12 -3.12 -5.26 15.96
CA THR A 12 -3.11 -4.62 17.28
C THR A 12 -1.69 -4.53 17.86
N GLY A 13 -1.27 -3.31 18.20
CA GLY A 13 0.06 -3.04 18.76
C GLY A 13 1.19 -2.92 17.73
N ASP A 14 0.92 -2.97 16.43
CA ASP A 14 1.97 -2.86 15.41
C ASP A 14 2.40 -1.41 15.15
N HIS A 15 3.70 -1.21 14.92
CA HIS A 15 4.25 -0.02 14.27
C HIS A 15 4.30 -0.22 12.75
N THR A 16 3.13 -0.10 12.11
CA THR A 16 2.99 -0.31 10.65
C THR A 16 3.85 0.63 9.80
N TRP A 17 4.08 0.29 8.53
CA TRP A 17 4.78 1.14 7.56
C TRP A 17 4.10 2.50 7.42
N ARG A 18 2.78 2.57 7.63
CA ARG A 18 2.02 3.84 7.65
C ARG A 18 2.54 4.76 8.76
N TYR A 19 2.78 4.20 9.95
CA TYR A 19 3.40 4.93 11.06
C TYR A 19 4.84 5.32 10.74
N ARG A 20 5.65 4.38 10.22
CA ARG A 20 7.05 4.65 9.87
C ARG A 20 7.18 5.77 8.82
N LEU A 21 6.32 5.74 7.79
CA LEU A 21 6.26 6.78 6.75
C LEU A 21 5.77 8.11 7.33
N TRP A 22 4.76 8.11 8.20
CA TRP A 22 4.30 9.34 8.85
C TRP A 22 5.38 9.99 9.71
N ARG A 23 6.13 9.20 10.49
CA ARG A 23 7.28 9.68 11.28
C ARG A 23 8.35 10.29 10.40
N HIS A 24 8.68 9.63 9.29
CA HIS A 24 9.61 10.16 8.28
C HIS A 24 9.16 11.53 7.77
N LEU A 25 7.92 11.62 7.27
CA LEU A 25 7.38 12.87 6.73
C LEU A 25 7.26 14.00 7.76
N CYS A 26 7.09 13.68 9.04
CA CYS A 26 7.13 14.67 10.12
C CYS A 26 8.49 15.37 10.22
N GLY A 27 9.58 14.65 9.90
CA GLY A 27 10.93 15.18 9.89
C GLY A 27 11.31 15.92 8.59
N THR A 28 10.68 15.58 7.46
CA THR A 28 11.20 15.94 6.14
C THR A 28 10.29 16.77 5.23
N TYR A 29 8.95 16.68 5.36
CA TYR A 29 8.04 17.32 4.40
C TYR A 29 7.92 18.85 4.55
N GLY A 30 8.25 19.40 5.73
CA GLY A 30 8.30 20.84 5.98
C GLY A 30 6.95 21.59 5.94
N GLY A 31 5.84 20.90 5.67
CA GLY A 31 4.49 21.46 5.58
C GLY A 31 3.43 20.58 6.27
N PRO A 32 2.17 21.04 6.35
CA PRO A 32 1.10 20.28 6.98
C PRO A 32 0.72 19.07 6.12
N PHE A 33 0.57 17.91 6.76
CA PHE A 33 0.08 16.69 6.14
C PHE A 33 -0.63 15.81 7.18
N THR A 34 -1.41 14.85 6.71
CA THR A 34 -2.01 13.81 7.55
C THR A 34 -2.29 12.56 6.72
N LEU A 35 -2.46 11.42 7.38
CA LEU A 35 -3.09 10.26 6.77
C LEU A 35 -4.61 10.38 6.86
N VAL A 36 -5.29 9.98 5.80
CA VAL A 36 -6.75 10.04 5.66
C VAL A 36 -7.24 8.73 5.09
N GLY A 37 -8.49 8.40 5.41
CA GLY A 37 -9.20 7.24 4.86
C GLY A 37 -10.47 6.99 5.67
N PRO A 38 -11.40 6.18 5.14
CA PRO A 38 -12.67 5.89 5.80
C PRO A 38 -12.57 4.90 6.97
N ARG A 39 -11.43 4.22 7.14
CA ARG A 39 -11.18 3.23 8.20
C ARG A 39 -10.06 3.71 9.11
N GLU A 40 -10.12 3.29 10.38
CA GLU A 40 -9.15 3.67 11.42
C GLU A 40 -8.69 2.50 12.27
N THR A 41 -9.30 1.32 12.15
CA THR A 41 -9.04 0.17 13.03
C THR A 41 -7.90 -0.72 12.52
N LEU A 42 -7.24 -1.39 13.46
CA LEU A 42 -6.28 -2.47 13.23
C LEU A 42 -6.98 -3.82 13.23
N TYR A 43 -6.31 -4.82 12.68
CA TYR A 43 -6.73 -6.21 12.85
C TYR A 43 -6.48 -6.67 14.29
N ASP A 44 -7.51 -7.25 14.91
CA ASP A 44 -7.40 -7.91 16.19
C ASP A 44 -7.31 -9.43 15.99
N LYS A 45 -6.10 -9.96 16.17
CA LYS A 45 -5.85 -11.41 16.06
C LYS A 45 -6.58 -12.22 17.13
N ALA A 46 -6.96 -11.61 18.27
CA ALA A 46 -7.67 -12.31 19.34
C ALA A 46 -9.15 -12.52 19.01
N THR A 47 -9.76 -11.60 18.27
CA THR A 47 -11.17 -11.68 17.86
C THR A 47 -11.36 -12.01 16.38
N ASP A 48 -10.27 -12.07 15.61
CA ASP A 48 -10.26 -12.29 14.16
C ASP A 48 -11.09 -11.25 13.39
N THR A 49 -11.02 -9.99 13.83
CA THR A 49 -11.79 -8.88 13.25
C THR A 49 -11.02 -7.55 13.18
N PRO A 50 -11.33 -6.66 12.23
CA PRO A 50 -10.69 -5.33 12.15
C PRO A 50 -11.37 -4.31 13.07
N THR A 51 -11.34 -4.55 14.39
CA THR A 51 -12.08 -3.73 15.38
C THR A 51 -11.20 -2.99 16.37
N SER A 52 -9.89 -3.23 16.37
CA SER A 52 -8.99 -2.70 17.39
C SER A 52 -8.57 -1.26 17.12
N TYR A 53 -8.53 -0.45 18.19
CA TYR A 53 -7.94 0.89 18.20
C TYR A 53 -6.63 0.94 19.00
N ALA A 54 -6.10 -0.20 19.42
CA ALA A 54 -4.87 -0.28 20.20
C ALA A 54 -3.63 -0.18 19.30
N TYR A 55 -3.40 1.03 18.78
CA TYR A 55 -2.16 1.40 18.10
C TYR A 55 -1.00 1.49 19.11
N ALA A 56 0.18 1.04 18.70
CA ALA A 56 1.41 1.22 19.48
C ALA A 56 1.68 2.70 19.80
N GLU A 57 1.34 3.58 18.87
CA GLU A 57 1.42 5.03 18.99
C GLU A 57 0.02 5.64 18.86
N PRO A 58 -0.66 5.96 19.96
CA PRO A 58 -2.05 6.42 19.92
C PRO A 58 -2.26 7.72 19.14
N ASP A 59 -1.27 8.62 19.10
CA ASP A 59 -1.40 9.94 18.47
C ASP A 59 -1.13 9.94 16.94
N PHE A 60 -0.74 8.79 16.39
CA PHE A 60 -0.54 8.60 14.96
C PHE A 60 -1.86 8.76 14.16
N PRO A 61 -1.89 9.52 13.05
CA PRO A 61 -3.07 9.61 12.19
C PRO A 61 -3.48 8.25 11.60
N ARG A 62 -4.67 7.79 11.95
CA ARG A 62 -5.08 6.40 11.74
C ARG A 62 -5.74 6.14 10.40
N GLY A 63 -6.14 7.16 9.65
CA GLY A 63 -6.96 7.01 8.44
C GLY A 63 -6.30 6.15 7.35
N HIS A 64 -7.02 5.13 6.88
CA HIS A 64 -6.63 4.27 5.75
C HIS A 64 -7.87 3.70 5.02
N LEU A 65 -7.64 3.05 3.87
CA LEU A 65 -8.59 2.18 3.19
C LEU A 65 -7.92 0.81 3.00
N ALA A 66 -7.90 0.00 4.05
CA ALA A 66 -7.25 -1.31 4.01
C ALA A 66 -7.99 -2.32 4.87
N GLY A 67 -7.88 -3.59 4.50
CA GLY A 67 -8.52 -4.68 5.22
C GLY A 67 -7.90 -6.03 4.88
N TRP A 68 -7.99 -6.93 5.85
CA TRP A 68 -7.43 -8.26 5.72
C TRP A 68 -8.20 -9.06 4.66
N GLY A 69 -7.49 -9.75 3.76
CA GLY A 69 -8.13 -10.56 2.72
C GLY A 69 -8.83 -9.75 1.62
N GLU A 70 -8.55 -8.46 1.53
CA GLU A 70 -9.04 -7.59 0.45
C GLU A 70 -7.96 -7.37 -0.63
N GLY A 71 -8.41 -6.98 -1.81
CA GLY A 71 -7.59 -6.86 -3.02
C GLY A 71 -8.07 -5.71 -3.91
N TRP A 72 -7.45 -5.52 -5.07
CA TRP A 72 -7.88 -4.56 -6.09
C TRP A 72 -9.38 -4.67 -6.38
N GLN A 73 -9.89 -5.88 -6.62
CA GLN A 73 -11.31 -6.07 -6.93
C GLN A 73 -12.25 -5.54 -5.82
N HIS A 74 -11.82 -5.61 -4.56
CA HIS A 74 -12.59 -5.13 -3.41
C HIS A 74 -12.49 -3.61 -3.26
N MET A 75 -11.37 -3.02 -3.68
CA MET A 75 -11.12 -1.60 -3.56
C MET A 75 -11.75 -0.76 -4.69
N VAL A 76 -11.91 -1.34 -5.89
CA VAL A 76 -12.57 -0.69 -7.04
C VAL A 76 -13.92 -0.05 -6.66
N PRO A 77 -14.90 -0.76 -6.06
CA PRO A 77 -16.19 -0.15 -5.72
C PRO A 77 -16.13 0.86 -4.56
N LEU A 78 -15.02 0.93 -3.81
CA LEU A 78 -14.90 1.75 -2.61
C LEU A 78 -14.10 3.04 -2.83
N ILE A 79 -13.15 3.02 -3.77
CA ILE A 79 -12.13 4.07 -3.85
C ILE A 79 -12.70 5.45 -4.20
N GLY A 80 -13.68 5.52 -5.10
CA GLY A 80 -14.28 6.79 -5.52
C GLY A 80 -14.87 7.55 -4.33
N GLU A 81 -15.68 6.90 -3.51
CA GLU A 81 -16.28 7.53 -2.33
C GLU A 81 -15.24 7.78 -1.23
N ALA A 82 -14.29 6.86 -1.02
CA ALA A 82 -13.21 7.03 -0.04
C ALA A 82 -12.35 8.27 -0.36
N VAL A 83 -11.99 8.47 -1.63
CA VAL A 83 -11.25 9.66 -2.11
C VAL A 83 -12.07 10.93 -1.88
N ARG A 84 -13.35 10.92 -2.24
CA ARG A 84 -14.24 12.09 -2.15
C ARG A 84 -14.44 12.54 -0.71
N ARG A 85 -14.79 11.62 0.19
CA ARG A 85 -15.07 11.93 1.61
C ARG A 85 -13.82 12.30 2.38
N SER A 86 -12.73 11.56 2.16
CA SER A 86 -11.48 11.75 2.91
C SER A 86 -10.63 12.88 2.34
N LYS A 87 -11.00 13.44 1.18
CA LYS A 87 -10.23 14.43 0.44
C LYS A 87 -8.78 14.00 0.26
N ALA A 88 -8.55 12.74 -0.13
CA ALA A 88 -7.20 12.22 -0.36
C ALA A 88 -6.52 12.94 -1.53
N ASP A 89 -5.27 13.38 -1.34
CA ASP A 89 -4.42 13.97 -2.38
C ASP A 89 -3.47 12.94 -3.03
N VAL A 90 -3.00 11.99 -2.23
CA VAL A 90 -2.08 10.93 -2.63
C VAL A 90 -2.65 9.58 -2.18
N LEU A 91 -2.67 8.59 -3.07
CA LEU A 91 -2.92 7.19 -2.75
C LEU A 91 -1.59 6.44 -2.66
N LEU A 92 -1.42 5.65 -1.61
CA LEU A 92 -0.26 4.76 -1.42
C LEU A 92 -0.81 3.34 -1.42
N VAL A 93 -0.66 2.62 -2.54
CA VAL A 93 -1.38 1.38 -2.81
C VAL A 93 -0.45 0.18 -2.74
N SER A 94 -0.77 -0.79 -1.89
CA SER A 94 -0.12 -2.11 -1.83
C SER A 94 -1.20 -3.19 -1.85
N LEU A 95 -1.44 -3.75 -3.04
CA LEU A 95 -2.52 -4.69 -3.35
C LEU A 95 -2.08 -5.66 -4.44
N GLY A 96 -2.73 -6.81 -4.54
CA GLY A 96 -2.50 -7.82 -5.58
C GLY A 96 -2.18 -9.19 -5.00
N LEU A 97 -1.55 -9.26 -3.83
CA LEU A 97 -1.21 -10.53 -3.17
C LEU A 97 -2.45 -11.39 -2.96
N ILE A 98 -3.50 -10.78 -2.39
CA ILE A 98 -4.75 -11.47 -2.10
C ILE A 98 -5.54 -11.76 -3.39
N ASP A 99 -5.58 -10.82 -4.34
CA ASP A 99 -6.24 -11.00 -5.64
C ASP A 99 -5.75 -12.28 -6.32
N LEU A 100 -4.44 -12.37 -6.55
CA LEU A 100 -3.78 -13.52 -7.18
C LEU A 100 -3.93 -14.79 -6.35
N GLY A 101 -4.02 -14.64 -5.03
CA GLY A 101 -4.07 -15.77 -4.12
C GLY A 101 -5.41 -16.48 -4.09
N PHE A 102 -6.50 -15.74 -4.34
CA PHE A 102 -7.85 -16.19 -3.98
C PHE A 102 -8.95 -15.84 -4.97
N TYR A 103 -8.74 -14.88 -5.88
CA TYR A 103 -9.87 -14.24 -6.55
C TYR A 103 -9.72 -14.05 -8.05
N THR A 104 -8.56 -13.62 -8.51
CA THR A 104 -8.36 -13.22 -9.91
C THR A 104 -6.97 -13.62 -10.38
N ASN A 105 -6.81 -13.82 -11.68
CA ASN A 105 -5.49 -13.99 -12.29
C ASN A 105 -4.79 -12.63 -12.52
N ALA A 106 -3.58 -12.64 -13.07
CA ALA A 106 -2.79 -11.45 -13.33
C ALA A 106 -3.49 -10.43 -14.24
N GLU A 107 -4.12 -10.87 -15.33
CA GLU A 107 -4.78 -9.95 -16.28
C GLU A 107 -6.03 -9.31 -15.68
N GLN A 108 -6.84 -10.09 -14.96
CA GLN A 108 -8.00 -9.58 -14.24
C GLN A 108 -7.59 -8.60 -13.13
N THR A 109 -6.52 -8.90 -12.39
CA THR A 109 -5.99 -8.01 -11.34
C THR A 109 -5.49 -6.68 -11.94
N ALA A 110 -4.80 -6.73 -13.08
CA ALA A 110 -4.39 -5.52 -13.80
C ALA A 110 -5.58 -4.72 -14.35
N ALA A 111 -6.64 -5.39 -14.81
CA ALA A 111 -7.88 -4.72 -15.20
C ALA A 111 -8.56 -4.01 -14.01
N ASN A 112 -8.54 -4.63 -12.82
CA ASN A 112 -9.02 -3.99 -11.59
C ASN A 112 -8.19 -2.77 -11.19
N ALA A 113 -6.86 -2.80 -11.38
CA ALA A 113 -6.02 -1.61 -11.18
C ALA A 113 -6.42 -0.45 -12.10
N ARG A 114 -6.76 -0.73 -13.37
CA ARG A 114 -7.28 0.30 -14.31
C ARG A 114 -8.62 0.87 -13.86
N ALA A 115 -9.54 0.00 -13.46
CA ALA A 115 -10.86 0.42 -12.96
C ALA A 115 -10.71 1.27 -11.67
N PHE A 116 -9.81 0.89 -10.77
CA PHE A 116 -9.51 1.64 -9.56
C PHE A 116 -9.03 3.07 -9.88
N VAL A 117 -8.13 3.24 -10.86
CA VAL A 117 -7.68 4.57 -11.31
C VAL A 117 -8.84 5.40 -11.84
N ALA A 118 -9.69 4.79 -12.68
CA ALA A 118 -10.83 5.48 -13.26
C ALA A 118 -11.77 6.02 -12.17
N GLU A 119 -12.11 5.21 -11.17
CA GLU A 119 -12.95 5.61 -10.04
C GLU A 119 -12.28 6.67 -9.16
N ALA A 120 -10.99 6.53 -8.87
CA ALA A 120 -10.25 7.52 -8.09
C ALA A 120 -10.17 8.88 -8.81
N ARG A 121 -9.89 8.89 -10.12
CA ARG A 121 -9.83 10.11 -10.94
C ARG A 121 -11.20 10.74 -11.16
N ALA A 122 -12.26 9.94 -11.28
CA ALA A 122 -13.63 10.44 -11.32
C ALA A 122 -14.03 11.16 -10.02
N ALA A 123 -13.49 10.73 -8.87
CA ALA A 123 -13.69 11.40 -7.60
C ALA A 123 -12.80 12.63 -7.41
N ARG A 124 -11.53 12.56 -7.84
CA ARG A 124 -10.56 13.66 -7.76
C ARG A 124 -9.60 13.63 -8.96
N PRO A 125 -9.83 14.44 -10.01
CA PRO A 125 -9.05 14.41 -11.24
C PRO A 125 -7.55 14.72 -11.11
N ARG A 126 -7.11 15.23 -9.96
CA ARG A 126 -5.70 15.58 -9.68
C ARG A 126 -5.04 14.67 -8.65
N ILE A 127 -5.65 13.53 -8.35
CA ILE A 127 -5.11 12.60 -7.35
C ILE A 127 -3.79 12.00 -7.84
N ARG A 128 -2.80 11.90 -6.96
CA ARG A 128 -1.54 11.22 -7.26
C ARG A 128 -1.55 9.81 -6.68
N MET A 129 -0.81 8.89 -7.27
CA MET A 129 -0.76 7.51 -6.77
C MET A 129 0.68 7.00 -6.77
N VAL A 130 1.03 6.25 -5.73
CA VAL A 130 2.22 5.39 -5.70
C VAL A 130 1.74 3.96 -5.54
N TRP A 131 2.18 3.07 -6.41
CA TRP A 131 1.84 1.65 -6.39
C TRP A 131 3.07 0.83 -6.05
N LEU A 132 2.99 0.04 -4.98
CA LEU A 132 3.99 -0.96 -4.67
C LEU A 132 3.59 -2.28 -5.36
N PRO A 133 4.44 -2.84 -6.23
CA PRO A 133 4.24 -4.18 -6.79
C PRO A 133 4.06 -5.23 -5.69
N VAL A 134 3.52 -6.40 -6.03
CA VAL A 134 3.46 -7.52 -5.10
C VAL A 134 4.89 -7.92 -4.75
N ILE A 135 5.25 -7.75 -3.48
CA ILE A 135 6.58 -8.02 -2.95
C ILE A 135 6.81 -9.54 -2.80
N PRO A 136 8.08 -10.00 -2.73
CA PRO A 136 8.40 -11.39 -2.46
C PRO A 136 7.70 -11.87 -1.19
N ASN A 137 7.10 -13.05 -1.26
CA ASN A 137 6.32 -13.65 -0.17
C ASN A 137 6.45 -15.17 -0.22
N ILE A 138 6.18 -15.81 0.92
CA ILE A 138 6.36 -17.26 1.12
C ILE A 138 5.52 -18.13 0.19
N ARG A 139 4.35 -17.66 -0.26
CA ARG A 139 3.53 -18.41 -1.20
C ARG A 139 4.20 -18.45 -2.56
N ALA A 140 4.65 -17.32 -3.09
CA ALA A 140 5.41 -17.27 -4.34
C ALA A 140 6.73 -18.07 -4.27
N ALA A 141 7.36 -18.16 -3.09
CA ALA A 141 8.53 -19.01 -2.91
C ALA A 141 8.25 -20.51 -3.00
N ASN A 142 7.01 -20.94 -2.71
CA ASN A 142 6.65 -22.37 -2.57
C ASN A 142 5.65 -22.88 -3.62
N ASP A 143 5.03 -21.99 -4.40
CA ASP A 143 3.99 -22.30 -5.38
C ASP A 143 4.35 -21.63 -6.72
N GLU A 144 4.97 -22.40 -7.61
CA GLU A 144 5.48 -21.93 -8.91
C GLU A 144 4.38 -21.36 -9.84
N PRO A 145 3.19 -21.99 -9.98
CA PRO A 145 2.06 -21.37 -10.66
C PRO A 145 1.69 -20.00 -10.09
N PHE A 146 1.60 -19.86 -8.76
CA PHE A 146 1.32 -18.58 -8.14
C PHE A 146 2.45 -17.55 -8.36
N ALA A 147 3.71 -17.99 -8.30
CA ALA A 147 4.87 -17.14 -8.60
C ALA A 147 4.86 -16.60 -10.03
N THR A 148 4.40 -17.41 -10.99
CA THR A 148 4.22 -17.02 -12.39
C THR A 148 3.17 -15.92 -12.52
N GLU A 149 2.03 -16.07 -11.84
CA GLU A 149 0.97 -15.05 -11.82
C GLU A 149 1.43 -13.74 -11.14
N VAL A 150 2.20 -13.82 -10.05
CA VAL A 150 2.80 -12.63 -9.40
C VAL A 150 3.76 -11.91 -10.34
N THR A 151 4.62 -12.65 -11.03
CA THR A 151 5.58 -12.08 -12.00
C THR A 151 4.85 -11.38 -13.13
N LEU A 152 3.89 -12.07 -13.76
CA LEU A 152 3.07 -11.52 -14.84
C LEU A 152 2.27 -10.29 -14.37
N PHE A 153 1.68 -10.34 -13.17
CA PHE A 153 0.93 -9.22 -12.62
C PHE A 153 1.82 -7.99 -12.40
N ASN A 154 3.01 -8.15 -11.83
CA ASN A 154 3.92 -7.03 -11.60
C ASN A 154 4.37 -6.38 -12.92
N GLU A 155 4.60 -7.16 -13.98
CA GLU A 155 4.85 -6.63 -15.34
C GLU A 155 3.64 -5.86 -15.89
N LEU A 156 2.44 -6.42 -15.76
CA LEU A 156 1.20 -5.78 -16.20
C LEU A 156 0.86 -4.53 -15.38
N LEU A 157 1.17 -4.51 -14.10
CA LEU A 157 0.99 -3.35 -13.22
C LEU A 157 1.91 -2.22 -13.64
N ALA A 158 3.19 -2.52 -13.93
CA ALA A 158 4.14 -1.54 -14.45
C ALA A 158 3.69 -0.95 -15.79
N LYS A 159 3.27 -1.80 -16.73
CA LYS A 159 2.69 -1.35 -18.01
C LYS A 159 1.45 -0.50 -17.78
N THR A 160 0.56 -0.91 -16.86
CA THR A 160 -0.67 -0.18 -16.56
C THR A 160 -0.40 1.19 -15.94
N ALA A 161 0.58 1.29 -15.03
CA ALA A 161 1.02 2.56 -14.48
C ALA A 161 1.51 3.49 -15.60
N ALA A 162 2.38 3.00 -16.49
CA ALA A 162 2.89 3.78 -17.63
C ALA A 162 1.79 4.19 -18.63
N ASP A 163 0.85 3.30 -18.94
CA ASP A 163 -0.26 3.57 -19.86
C ASP A 163 -1.23 4.64 -19.31
N LEU A 164 -1.39 4.69 -17.99
CA LEU A 164 -2.34 5.59 -17.33
C LEU A 164 -1.70 6.85 -16.78
N ASP A 165 -0.37 6.93 -16.69
CA ASP A 165 0.34 8.08 -16.16
C ASP A 165 0.04 9.34 -17.00
N GLU A 166 -0.27 10.43 -16.30
CA GLU A 166 -0.51 11.72 -16.93
C GLU A 166 -0.15 12.86 -15.98
N PRO A 167 0.33 14.02 -16.48
CA PRO A 167 0.82 15.11 -15.63
C PRO A 167 -0.20 15.62 -14.59
N ALA A 168 -1.50 15.54 -14.90
CA ALA A 168 -2.56 16.00 -14.00
C ALA A 168 -2.79 15.06 -12.82
N SER A 169 -2.51 13.77 -12.97
CA SER A 169 -2.79 12.70 -12.01
C SER A 169 -1.72 11.60 -12.09
N PRO A 170 -0.46 11.91 -11.72
CA PRO A 170 0.66 11.02 -11.96
C PRO A 170 0.57 9.73 -11.13
N ILE A 171 1.09 8.65 -11.71
CA ILE A 171 1.23 7.33 -11.08
C ILE A 171 2.71 6.95 -11.05
N LEU A 172 3.24 6.76 -9.85
CA LEU A 172 4.58 6.21 -9.65
C LEU A 172 4.48 4.72 -9.32
N LEU A 173 5.35 3.92 -9.93
CA LEU A 173 5.60 2.56 -9.48
C LEU A 173 6.76 2.59 -8.49
N ALA A 174 6.51 2.21 -7.24
CA ALA A 174 7.56 2.07 -6.24
C ALA A 174 8.43 0.84 -6.54
N SER A 175 9.71 0.92 -6.19
CA SER A 175 10.62 -0.21 -6.26
C SER A 175 10.35 -1.17 -5.11
N ILE A 176 10.35 -2.47 -5.39
CA ILE A 176 10.47 -3.49 -4.34
C ILE A 176 11.81 -3.24 -3.62
N PRO A 177 11.85 -3.17 -2.28
CA PRO A 177 13.09 -2.96 -1.54
C PRO A 177 14.13 -4.01 -1.93
N GLN A 178 15.33 -3.57 -2.36
CA GLN A 178 16.37 -4.46 -2.90
C GLN A 178 16.86 -5.50 -1.89
N THR A 179 16.78 -5.17 -0.60
CA THR A 179 17.20 -6.04 0.51
C THR A 179 16.04 -6.74 1.19
N TRP A 180 14.84 -6.72 0.59
CA TRP A 180 13.68 -7.45 1.13
C TRP A 180 13.95 -8.95 1.18
N ASP A 181 13.82 -9.52 2.36
CA ASP A 181 14.01 -10.95 2.59
C ASP A 181 12.86 -11.52 3.42
N ILE A 182 12.18 -12.55 2.91
CA ILE A 182 10.96 -13.05 3.53
C ILE A 182 11.22 -13.68 4.90
N ASP A 183 12.42 -14.18 5.17
CA ASP A 183 12.73 -14.85 6.43
C ASP A 183 13.11 -13.85 7.54
N THR A 184 13.64 -12.69 7.16
CA THR A 184 14.17 -11.68 8.12
C THR A 184 13.34 -10.41 8.21
N ASP A 185 12.57 -10.05 7.18
CA ASP A 185 11.71 -8.86 7.15
C ASP A 185 10.23 -9.17 7.44
N THR A 186 9.85 -10.44 7.59
CA THR A 186 8.49 -10.85 7.94
C THR A 186 8.43 -11.68 9.21
N TYR A 187 7.24 -11.91 9.78
CA TYR A 187 7.08 -12.82 10.92
C TYR A 187 6.48 -14.19 10.54
N ASP A 188 5.93 -14.35 9.34
CA ASP A 188 5.29 -15.58 8.85
C ASP A 188 5.57 -15.87 7.36
N GLY A 189 6.54 -15.17 6.78
CA GLY A 189 6.87 -15.24 5.36
C GLY A 189 6.02 -14.31 4.47
N THR A 190 5.02 -13.62 5.02
CA THR A 190 4.13 -12.71 4.28
C THR A 190 4.04 -11.33 4.93
N HIS A 191 3.72 -11.27 6.22
CA HIS A 191 3.42 -10.01 6.90
C HIS A 191 4.69 -9.39 7.49
N PRO A 192 4.94 -8.09 7.23
CA PRO A 192 6.15 -7.42 7.68
C PRO A 192 6.30 -7.48 9.20
N ASN A 193 7.52 -7.73 9.66
CA ASN A 193 7.92 -7.49 11.03
C ASN A 193 8.46 -6.05 11.17
N ALA A 194 8.98 -5.66 12.34
CA ALA A 194 9.47 -4.29 12.55
C ALA A 194 10.51 -3.82 11.51
N ALA A 195 11.38 -4.69 11.01
CA ALA A 195 12.33 -4.37 9.96
C ALA A 195 11.65 -4.22 8.58
N GLY A 196 10.77 -5.16 8.23
CA GLY A 196 9.99 -5.10 6.99
C GLY A 196 9.10 -3.86 6.90
N GLU A 197 8.51 -3.42 8.01
CA GLU A 197 7.69 -2.20 8.05
C GLU A 197 8.50 -0.95 7.65
N HIS A 198 9.80 -0.90 7.99
CA HIS A 198 10.70 0.15 7.52
C HIS A 198 11.00 0.02 6.03
N GLN A 199 11.16 -1.19 5.50
CA GLN A 199 11.41 -1.43 4.07
C GLN A 199 10.23 -0.96 3.22
N LEU A 200 8.99 -1.29 3.63
CA LEU A 200 7.79 -0.84 2.93
C LEU A 200 7.62 0.68 3.01
N ALA A 201 7.87 1.29 4.17
CA ALA A 201 7.84 2.74 4.31
C ALA A 201 8.87 3.44 3.43
N SER A 202 10.08 2.88 3.35
CA SER A 202 11.16 3.36 2.48
C SER A 202 10.76 3.30 1.01
N ALA A 203 10.16 2.21 0.54
CA ALA A 203 9.72 2.08 -0.85
C ALA A 203 8.75 3.20 -1.27
N PHE A 204 7.78 3.52 -0.42
CA PHE A 204 6.85 4.63 -0.69
C PHE A 204 7.51 6.01 -0.59
N ALA A 205 8.36 6.23 0.43
CA ALA A 205 9.07 7.49 0.62
C ALA A 205 10.01 7.80 -0.56
N GLU A 206 10.83 6.82 -0.96
CA GLU A 206 11.76 6.96 -2.08
C GLU A 206 11.05 7.24 -3.40
N ALA A 207 9.94 6.53 -3.68
CA ALA A 207 9.15 6.82 -4.87
C ALA A 207 8.65 8.26 -4.88
N MET A 208 8.06 8.74 -3.79
CA MET A 208 7.57 10.12 -3.69
C MET A 208 8.70 11.15 -3.77
N TYR A 209 9.85 10.87 -3.17
CA TYR A 209 10.99 11.78 -3.20
C TYR A 209 11.61 11.85 -4.59
N GLN A 210 11.91 10.73 -5.22
CA GLN A 210 12.55 10.70 -6.54
C GLN A 210 11.60 11.18 -7.65
N GLY A 211 10.31 10.86 -7.55
CA GLY A 211 9.32 11.20 -8.57
C GLY A 211 8.71 12.59 -8.43
N TRP A 212 8.54 13.10 -7.20
CA TRP A 212 7.83 14.35 -6.92
C TRP A 212 8.59 15.33 -6.01
N GLU A 213 9.84 15.03 -5.65
CA GLU A 213 10.64 15.81 -4.69
C GLU A 213 9.93 15.98 -3.33
N LEU A 214 9.11 15.00 -2.94
CA LEU A 214 8.28 15.04 -1.74
C LEU A 214 8.86 14.18 -0.62
N GLY A 215 9.10 14.79 0.54
CA GLY A 215 9.38 14.07 1.78
C GLY A 215 10.82 13.59 1.97
N GLY A 216 11.77 14.01 1.14
CA GLY A 216 13.21 13.74 1.33
C GLY A 216 13.62 12.26 1.27
N GLU A 217 14.93 12.02 1.27
CA GLU A 217 15.53 10.67 1.31
C GLU A 217 15.12 9.95 2.60
N TYR A 218 14.78 8.66 2.51
CA TYR A 218 14.27 7.92 3.65
C TYR A 218 15.35 7.63 4.69
N GLU A 219 15.19 8.20 5.90
CA GLU A 219 16.06 7.91 7.04
C GLU A 219 15.33 6.99 8.03
N ARG A 220 15.96 5.86 8.37
CA ARG A 220 15.50 5.04 9.50
C ARG A 220 15.75 5.84 10.77
N SER A 221 14.72 6.51 11.28
CA SER A 221 14.76 7.14 12.59
C SER A 221 14.98 6.08 13.66
N SER A 222 16.01 6.29 14.49
CA SER A 222 16.39 5.46 15.63
C SER A 222 15.29 5.37 16.69
#